data_AF-A0A2G2LXF4-F1
#
_entry.id   AF-A0A2G2LXF4-F1
#
_cell.length_a   1.000
_cell.length_b   1.000
_cell.length_c   1.000
_cell.angle_alpha   90.00
_cell.angle_beta   90.00
_cell.angle_gamma   90.00
#
_symmetry.space_group_name_H-M   'P 1'
#
loop_
_entity.id
_entity.type
_entity.pdbx_description
1 polymer ?
#
loop_
_entity_poly.entity_id
_entity_poly.type
_entity_poly.pdbx_seq_one_letter_code
_entity_poly.pdbx_strand_id
1 'polypeptide(L)' 'MIAVTSPCVRNCCLNNSDICLGCFRSLDEILLWGSTDTSNDQKQYISNKAKKRKQDYEQISP' A
#
# COMPACT_ATOMS: atom_id res chain seq x y z
N MET A 1 -21.18 4.85 3.00
CA MET A 1 -20.09 4.43 2.09
C MET A 1 -18.84 5.20 2.49
N ILE A 2 -17.93 4.59 3.24
CA ILE A 2 -16.69 5.24 3.67
C ILE A 2 -15.69 5.10 2.52
N ALA A 3 -15.26 6.22 1.94
CA ALA A 3 -14.21 6.23 0.94
C ALA A 3 -12.88 5.91 1.63
N VAL A 4 -12.15 4.89 1.15
CA VAL A 4 -10.82 4.56 1.67
C VAL A 4 -9.79 5.47 1.01
N THR A 5 -9.13 6.31 1.81
CA THR A 5 -8.06 7.18 1.33
C THR A 5 -6.85 6.36 0.89
N SER A 6 -6.26 6.73 -0.26
CA SER A 6 -5.04 6.10 -0.76
C SER A 6 -3.84 6.41 0.15
N PRO A 7 -3.04 5.40 0.55
CA PRO A 7 -1.83 5.62 1.35
C PRO A 7 -0.63 6.13 0.51
N CYS A 8 -0.84 6.47 -0.76
CA CYS A 8 0.22 6.88 -1.67
C CYS A 8 0.79 8.26 -1.33
N VAL A 9 2.09 8.34 -1.08
CA VAL A 9 2.83 9.58 -0.81
C VAL A 9 3.42 10.23 -2.07
N ARG A 10 3.11 9.70 -3.26
CA ARG A 10 3.62 10.16 -4.57
C ARG A 10 5.17 10.16 -4.70
N ASN A 11 5.86 9.44 -3.84
CA ASN A 11 7.29 9.19 -3.92
C ASN A 11 7.52 7.68 -4.00
N CYS A 12 7.51 7.13 -5.21
CA CYS A 12 7.59 5.68 -5.42
C CYS A 12 9.04 5.25 -5.58
N CYS A 13 9.51 4.36 -4.69
CA CYS A 13 10.75 3.63 -4.82
C CYS A 13 10.47 2.18 -4.45
N LEU A 14 10.49 1.28 -5.43
CA LEU A 14 10.24 -0.15 -5.20
C LEU A 14 11.52 -0.84 -4.76
N ASN A 15 11.41 -1.80 -3.83
CA ASN A 15 12.51 -2.69 -3.47
C ASN A 15 12.52 -3.96 -4.34
N ASN A 16 13.45 -4.89 -4.08
CA ASN A 16 13.59 -6.14 -4.82
C ASN A 16 12.39 -7.10 -4.68
N SER A 17 11.45 -6.81 -3.80
CA SER A 17 10.21 -7.57 -3.62
C SER A 17 8.99 -6.81 -4.14
N ASP A 18 9.22 -5.81 -5.00
CA ASP A 18 8.21 -4.94 -5.59
C ASP A 18 7.35 -4.21 -4.55
N ILE A 19 7.88 -3.98 -3.35
CA ILE A 19 7.24 -3.19 -2.30
C ILE A 19 7.72 -1.74 -2.40
N CYS A 20 6.77 -0.82 -2.48
CA CYS A 20 7.06 0.61 -2.46
C CYS A 20 7.52 1.03 -1.07
N LEU A 21 8.74 1.55 -0.93
CA LEU A 21 9.30 2.05 0.33
C LEU A 21 8.62 3.34 0.83
N GLY A 22 7.85 4.03 -0.03
CA GLY A 22 7.10 5.23 0.36
C GLY A 22 5.72 4.93 0.94
N CYS A 23 4.94 4.06 0.27
CA CYS A 23 3.56 3.74 0.67
C CYS A 23 3.33 2.30 1.12
N PHE A 24 4.38 1.46 1.09
CA PHE A 24 4.40 0.07 1.56
C PHE A 24 3.40 -0.88 0.90
N ARG A 25 2.79 -0.47 -0.21
CA ARG A 25 2.02 -1.35 -1.11
C ARG A 25 2.96 -2.09 -2.05
N SER A 26 2.58 -3.31 -2.44
CA SER A 26 3.24 -4.00 -3.56
C SER A 26 2.84 -3.38 -4.90
N LEU A 27 3.61 -3.64 -5.96
CA LEU A 27 3.26 -3.24 -7.32
C LEU A 27 1.86 -3.74 -7.71
N ASP A 28 1.54 -5.00 -7.43
CA ASP A 28 0.22 -5.58 -7.69
C ASP A 28 -0.90 -4.82 -6.95
N GLU A 29 -0.66 -4.45 -5.69
CA GLU A 29 -1.62 -3.68 -4.90
C GLU A 29 -1.78 -2.25 -5.42
N ILE A 30 -0.75 -1.66 -6.03
CA ILE A 30 -0.81 -0.35 -6.70
C ILE A 30 -1.67 -0.44 -7.95
N LEU A 31 -1.46 -1.47 -8.79
CA LEU A 31 -2.23 -1.71 -10.01
C LEU A 31 -3.70 -2.01 -9.68
N LEU A 32 -3.94 -2.88 -8.70
CA LEU A 32 -5.28 -3.22 -8.23
C LEU A 32 -5.99 -1.97 -7.69
N TRP A 33 -5.34 -1.10 -6.94
CA TRP A 33 -5.98 0.11 -6.41
C TRP A 33 -6.60 1.03 -7.48
N GLY A 34 -5.94 1.13 -8.65
CA GLY A 34 -6.39 1.95 -9.78
C GLY A 34 -7.45 1.26 -10.66
N SER A 35 -7.71 -0.02 -10.45
CA SER A 35 -8.68 -0.79 -11.23
C SER A 35 -10.12 -0.41 -10.85
N THR A 36 -11.01 -0.39 -11.84
CA THR A 36 -12.43 -0.06 -11.67
C THR A 36 -13.19 -1.08 -10.81
N ASP A 37 -12.72 -2.33 -10.80
CA ASP A 37 -13.36 -3.45 -10.11
C ASP A 37 -13.01 -3.55 -8.62
N THR A 38 -12.15 -2.64 -8.13
CA THR A 38 -11.63 -2.73 -6.77
C THR A 38 -12.59 -2.12 -5.76
N SER A 39 -13.21 -3.02 -4.97
CA SER A 39 -14.13 -2.67 -3.89
C SER A 39 -13.44 -1.86 -2.77
N ASN A 40 -14.25 -1.09 -2.02
CA ASN A 40 -13.78 -0.41 -0.82
C ASN A 40 -13.21 -1.39 0.23
N ASP A 41 -13.76 -2.60 0.34
CA ASP A 41 -13.24 -3.62 1.27
C ASP A 41 -11.84 -4.08 0.86
N GLN A 42 -11.60 -4.24 -0.44
CA GLN A 42 -10.26 -4.57 -0.97
C GLN A 42 -9.29 -3.41 -0.74
N LYS A 43 -9.72 -2.17 -0.98
CA LYS A 43 -8.91 -0.97 -0.68
C LYS A 43 -8.57 -0.90 0.81
N GLN A 44 -9.52 -1.18 1.69
CA GLN A 44 -9.28 -1.20 3.13
C GLN A 44 -8.29 -2.30 3.52
N TYR A 45 -8.44 -3.51 2.96
CA TYR A 45 -7.51 -4.62 3.17
C TYR A 45 -6.08 -4.26 2.74
N ILE A 46 -5.92 -3.72 1.52
CA ILE A 46 -4.62 -3.27 0.99
C ILE A 46 -4.01 -2.19 1.89
N SER A 47 -4.80 -1.20 2.30
CA SER A 47 -4.35 -0.10 3.17
C SER A 47 -3.85 -0.62 4.52
N ASN A 48 -4.58 -1.56 5.14
CA ASN A 48 -4.18 -2.17 6.40
C ASN A 48 -2.89 -2.99 6.27
N LYS A 49 -2.76 -3.77 5.20
CA LYS A 49 -1.54 -4.56 4.93
C LYS A 49 -0.32 -3.67 4.69
N ALA A 50 -0.48 -2.59 3.92
CA ALA A 50 0.58 -1.61 3.70
C ALA A 50 1.01 -0.92 5.00
N LYS A 51 0.05 -0.51 5.85
CA LYS A 51 0.35 0.05 7.18
C LYS A 51 1.16 -0.92 8.04
N LYS A 52 0.78 -2.20 8.05
CA LYS A 52 1.51 -3.23 8.81
C LYS A 52 2.96 -3.36 8.33
N ARG A 53 3.18 -3.48 7.01
CA ARG A 53 4.53 -3.54 6.44
C ARG A 53 5.37 -2.30 6.79
N LYS A 54 4.74 -1.12 6.79
CA LYS A 54 5.40 0.13 7.20
C LYS A 54 5.88 0.05 8.66
N GLN A 55 5.00 -0.36 9.56
CA GLN A 55 5.34 -0.51 10.98
C GLN A 55 6.47 -1.52 11.16
N ASP A 56 6.37 -2.68 10.52
CA ASP A 56 7.40 -3.72 10.60
C ASP A 56 8.76 -3.19 10.10
N TYR A 57 8.78 -2.42 9.03
CA TYR A 57 10.01 -1.80 8.49
C TYR A 57 10.61 -0.75 9.44
N GLU A 58 9.77 0.12 10.01
CA GLU A 58 10.20 1.15 10.99
C GLU A 58 10.73 0.54 12.29
N GLN A 59 10.31 -0.68 12.66
CA GLN A 59 10.87 -1.38 13.83
C GLN A 59 12.23 -2.04 13.55
N ILE A 60 12.56 -2.33 12.29
CA ILE A 60 13.77 -3.06 11.90
C ILE A 60 14.90 -2.12 11.44
N SER A 61 14.58 -0.91 10.99
CA SER A 61 15.55 0.12 10.57
C SER A 61 15.70 1.20 11.65
N PRO A 62 16.68 1.08 12.59
CA PRO A 62 17.00 2.15 13.54
C PRO A 62 17.57 3.40 12.88
#